data_AF-A0A1I2EVM3-F1
#
_entry.id   AF-A0A1I2EVM3-F1
#
_cell.length_a   1.000
_cell.length_b   1.000
_cell.length_c   1.000
_cell.angle_alpha   90.00
_cell.angle_beta   90.00
_cell.angle_gamma   90.00
#
_symmetry.space_group_name_H-M   'P 1'
#
loop_
_entity.id
_entity.type
_entity.pdbx_description
1 polymer ?
#
loop_
_entity_poly.entity_id
_entity_poly.type
_entity_poly.pdbx_seq_one_letter_code
_entity_poly.pdbx_strand_id
1 'polypeptide(L)'
;MSQISQEQRYIIETLLNENYSKPEIAERLKKDVSTIYREIKRNCDKRNNRYRAVLAHRRCEEKHSGKNKNTRFTSEVKDFVEHWVKQ
;
A
#
# COMPACT_ATOMS: atom_id res chain seq x y z
N MET A 1 -3.41 6.82 -10.66
CA MET A 1 -4.00 6.66 -9.31
C MET A 1 -2.91 6.90 -8.28
N SER A 2 -3.05 7.96 -7.46
CA SER A 2 -2.14 8.19 -6.33
C SER A 2 -2.39 7.14 -5.25
N GLN A 3 -1.35 6.41 -4.86
CA GLN A 3 -1.41 5.39 -3.81
C GLN A 3 -1.85 6.02 -2.47
N ILE A 4 -2.54 5.22 -1.64
CA ILE A 4 -2.83 5.61 -0.26
C ILE A 4 -1.53 5.47 0.55
N SER A 5 -1.05 6.57 1.13
CA SER A 5 0.13 6.59 1.99
C SER A 5 -0.15 5.92 3.35
N GLN A 6 0.89 5.59 4.11
CA GLN A 6 0.72 5.04 5.47
C GLN A 6 -0.04 6.00 6.38
N GLU A 7 0.29 7.29 6.34
CA GLU A 7 -0.39 8.36 7.06
C GLU A 7 -1.88 8.41 6.72
N GLN A 8 -2.22 8.33 5.42
CA GLN A 8 -3.62 8.28 4.98
C GLN A 8 -4.34 7.04 5.51
N ARG A 9 -3.67 5.88 5.65
CA ARG A 9 -4.27 4.70 6.27
C ARG A 9 -4.58 4.91 7.75
N TYR A 10 -3.70 5.57 8.50
CA TYR A 10 -3.98 5.92 9.90
C TYR A 10 -5.19 6.84 10.01
N ILE A 11 -5.29 7.85 9.13
CA ILE A 11 -6.46 8.73 9.09
C ILE A 11 -7.74 7.94 8.77
N ILE A 12 -7.70 7.01 7.80
CA ILE A 12 -8.85 6.14 7.49
C ILE A 12 -9.27 5.32 8.71
N GLU A 13 -8.31 4.71 9.43
CA GLU A 13 -8.60 3.92 10.63
C GLU A 13 -9.25 4.78 11.73
N THR A 14 -8.69 5.95 12.03
CA THR A 14 -9.25 6.88 13.03
C THR A 14 -10.68 7.28 12.68
N LEU A 15 -10.90 7.75 11.45
CA LEU A 15 -12.22 8.22 11.02
C LEU A 15 -13.26 7.09 10.98
N LEU A 16 -12.87 5.87 10.63
CA LEU A 16 -13.78 4.71 10.70
C LEU A 16 -14.15 4.37 12.14
N ASN A 17 -13.22 4.50 13.09
CA ASN A 17 -13.50 4.29 14.52
C ASN A 17 -14.41 5.37 15.10
N GLU A 18 -14.33 6.58 14.54
CA GLU A 18 -15.22 7.72 14.85
C GLU A 18 -16.58 7.64 14.11
N ASN A 19 -16.85 6.55 13.39
CA ASN A 19 -18.08 6.29 12.62
C ASN A 19 -18.34 7.23 11.44
N TYR A 20 -17.32 7.88 10.89
CA TYR A 20 -17.46 8.62 9.64
C TYR A 20 -17.77 7.67 8.46
N SER A 21 -18.58 8.16 7.54
CA SER A 21 -18.91 7.44 6.31
C SER A 21 -17.74 7.47 5.31
N LYS A 22 -17.73 6.51 4.38
CA LYS A 22 -16.67 6.40 3.36
C LYS A 22 -16.62 7.62 2.41
N PRO A 23 -17.76 8.22 2.02
CA PRO A 23 -17.77 9.49 1.30
C PRO A 23 -17.10 10.63 2.07
N GLU A 24 -17.40 10.81 3.35
CA GLU A 24 -16.79 11.86 4.19
C GLU A 24 -15.27 11.67 4.34
N ILE A 25 -14.83 10.42 4.54
CA ILE A 25 -13.40 10.08 4.60
C ILE A 25 -12.71 10.43 3.27
N ALA A 26 -13.37 10.16 2.15
CA ALA A 26 -12.83 10.45 0.81
C ALA A 26 -12.67 11.96 0.60
N GLU A 27 -13.68 12.75 0.99
CA GLU A 27 -13.63 14.21 0.95
C GLU A 27 -12.48 14.76 1.80
N ARG A 28 -12.37 14.30 3.06
CA ARG A 28 -11.33 14.76 3.99
C ARG A 28 -9.92 14.43 3.52
N LEU A 29 -9.74 13.29 2.85
CA LEU A 29 -8.47 12.87 2.27
C LEU A 29 -8.23 13.40 0.86
N LYS A 30 -9.18 14.15 0.28
CA LYS A 30 -9.17 14.60 -1.13
C LYS A 30 -8.88 13.44 -2.09
N LYS A 31 -9.53 12.30 -1.83
CA LYS A 31 -9.45 11.08 -2.65
C LYS A 31 -10.83 10.78 -3.24
N ASP A 32 -10.82 10.07 -4.35
CA ASP A 32 -12.05 9.54 -4.92
C ASP A 32 -12.68 8.49 -3.99
N VAL A 33 -14.01 8.52 -3.86
CA VAL A 33 -14.79 7.62 -2.99
C VAL A 33 -14.50 6.16 -3.33
N SER A 34 -14.43 5.80 -4.61
CA SER A 34 -14.13 4.43 -5.03
C SER A 34 -12.74 3.97 -4.60
N THR A 35 -11.78 4.89 -4.42
CA THR A 35 -10.45 4.59 -3.90
C THR A 35 -10.51 4.18 -2.42
N ILE A 36 -11.28 4.92 -1.60
CA ILE A 36 -11.49 4.58 -0.19
C ILE A 36 -12.23 3.25 -0.03
N TYR A 37 -13.28 3.02 -0.82
CA TYR A 37 -14.00 1.74 -0.82
C TYR A 37 -13.08 0.58 -1.18
N ARG A 38 -12.25 0.72 -2.23
CA ARG A 38 -11.29 -0.32 -2.64
C ARG A 38 -10.21 -0.56 -1.59
N GLU A 39 -9.67 0.50 -0.99
CA GLU A 39 -8.66 0.42 0.08
C GLU A 39 -9.20 -0.39 1.26
N ILE A 40 -10.38 -0.02 1.78
CA ILE A 40 -11.01 -0.69 2.91
C ILE A 40 -11.32 -2.14 2.57
N LYS A 41 -11.99 -2.40 1.44
CA LYS A 41 -12.39 -3.75 1.01
C LYS A 41 -11.19 -4.68 0.82
N ARG A 42 -10.07 -4.18 0.30
CA ARG A 42 -8.88 -5.00 0.02
C ARG A 42 -8.07 -5.30 1.28
N ASN A 43 -8.07 -4.38 2.24
CA ASN A 43 -7.11 -4.40 3.33
C ASN A 43 -7.74 -4.65 4.72
N CYS A 44 -9.06 -4.69 4.86
CA CYS A 44 -9.71 -5.05 6.12
C CYS A 44 -9.33 -6.48 6.58
N ASP A 45 -9.38 -6.70 7.89
CA ASP A 45 -9.26 -8.03 8.47
C ASP A 45 -10.54 -8.83 8.16
N LYS A 46 -10.39 -9.94 7.43
CA LYS A 46 -11.53 -10.76 7.01
C LYS A 46 -12.22 -11.49 8.16
N ARG A 47 -11.57 -11.59 9.33
CA ARG A 47 -12.11 -12.30 10.50
C ARG A 47 -13.18 -11.49 11.23
N ASN A 48 -13.02 -10.18 11.29
CA ASN A 48 -13.89 -9.27 12.04
C ASN A 48 -14.34 -8.03 11.24
N ASN A 49 -13.97 -7.94 9.96
CA ASN A 49 -14.20 -6.83 9.06
C ASN A 49 -13.68 -5.46 9.56
N ARG A 50 -12.75 -5.44 10.53
CA ARG A 50 -12.13 -4.20 11.00
C ARG A 50 -11.00 -3.77 10.08
N TYR A 51 -10.93 -2.48 9.81
CA TYR A 51 -9.81 -1.87 9.11
C TYR A 51 -8.71 -1.52 10.13
N ARG A 52 -7.47 -1.96 9.87
CA ARG A 52 -6.29 -1.66 10.71
C ARG A 52 -5.19 -1.12 9.83
N ALA A 53 -4.73 0.11 10.07
CA ALA A 53 -3.79 0.80 9.18
C ALA A 53 -2.46 0.06 9.05
N VAL A 54 -1.93 -0.45 10.17
CA VAL A 54 -0.67 -1.21 10.21
C VAL A 54 -0.76 -2.47 9.36
N LEU A 55 -1.85 -3.24 9.49
CA LEU A 55 -2.09 -4.45 8.70
C LEU A 55 -2.23 -4.13 7.21
N ALA A 56 -2.97 -3.06 6.90
CA ALA A 56 -3.20 -2.60 5.54
C ALA A 56 -1.90 -2.15 4.87
N HIS A 57 -1.02 -1.46 5.61
CA HIS A 57 0.28 -1.06 5.13
C HIS A 57 1.19 -2.25 4.87
N ARG A 58 1.36 -3.14 5.85
CA ARG A 58 2.18 -4.35 5.72
C ARG A 58 1.76 -5.20 4.51
N ARG A 59 0.45 -5.43 4.33
CA ARG A 59 -0.07 -6.18 3.15
C ARG A 59 0.23 -5.48 1.83
N CYS A 60 0.23 -4.16 1.83
CA CYS A 60 0.59 -3.39 0.64
C CYS A 60 2.07 -3.57 0.30
N GLU A 61 2.96 -3.51 1.30
CA GLU A 61 4.40 -3.74 1.14
C GLU A 61 4.69 -5.17 0.66
N GLU A 62 4.08 -6.18 1.29
CA GLU A 62 4.21 -7.60 0.90
C GLU A 62 3.81 -7.82 -0.56
N LYS A 63 2.75 -7.15 -1.03
CA LYS A 63 2.36 -7.20 -2.45
C LYS A 63 3.35 -6.48 -3.35
N HIS A 64 3.92 -5.37 -2.90
CA HIS A 64 4.88 -4.61 -3.71
C HIS A 64 6.22 -5.32 -3.83
N SER A 65 6.67 -6.02 -2.78
CA SER A 65 7.88 -6.83 -2.76
C SER A 65 7.70 -8.13 -3.55
N GLY A 66 6.55 -8.81 -3.41
CA GLY A 66 6.25 -10.02 -4.17
C GLY A 66 5.85 -9.81 -5.62
N LYS A 67 5.66 -8.55 -6.07
CA LYS A 67 5.31 -8.26 -7.46
C LYS A 67 6.51 -8.51 -8.37
N ASN A 68 6.35 -9.39 -9.35
CA ASN A 68 7.33 -9.58 -10.43
C ASN A 68 7.72 -8.23 -11.03
N LYS A 69 9.02 -7.90 -10.95
CA LYS A 69 9.60 -6.69 -11.54
C LYS A 69 10.32 -7.08 -12.82
N ASN A 70 10.30 -6.16 -13.79
CA ASN A 70 11.12 -6.32 -14.98
C ASN A 70 12.58 -5.97 -14.64
N THR A 71 13.29 -6.93 -14.05
CA THR A 71 14.67 -6.76 -13.60
C THR A 71 15.62 -7.02 -14.76
N ARG A 72 16.16 -5.94 -15.35
CA ARG A 72 17.20 -6.04 -16.39
C ARG A 72 18.61 -6.23 -15.83
N PHE A 73 18.84 -5.79 -14.59
CA PHE A 73 20.09 -5.98 -13.88
C PHE A 73 20.06 -7.35 -13.20
N THR A 74 20.24 -8.40 -14.02
CA THR A 74 20.29 -9.79 -13.56
C THR A 74 21.55 -10.04 -12.74
N SER A 75 21.62 -11.19 -12.06
CA SER A 75 22.82 -11.63 -11.35
C SER A 75 24.05 -11.64 -12.26
N GLU A 76 23.90 -12.15 -13.49
CA GLU A 76 24.98 -12.21 -14.49
C GLU A 76 25.51 -10.80 -14.84
N VAL A 77 24.60 -9.84 -15.05
CA VAL A 77 24.98 -8.44 -15.34
C VAL A 77 25.64 -7.80 -14.12
N LYS A 78 25.19 -8.15 -12.91
CA LYS A 78 25.78 -7.67 -11.67
C LYS A 78 27.21 -8.19 -11.49
N ASP A 79 27.43 -9.49 -11.70
CA ASP A 79 28.75 -10.12 -11.61
C ASP A 79 29.71 -9.53 -12.65
N PHE A 80 29.22 -9.29 -13.87
CA PHE A 80 29.98 -8.57 -14.90
C PHE A 80 30.41 -7.19 -14.44
N VAL A 81 29.49 -6.37 -13.92
CA VAL A 81 29.83 -5.01 -13.45
C VAL A 81 30.80 -5.04 -12.26
N GLU A 82 30.58 -5.92 -11.28
CA GLU A 82 31.46 -6.02 -10.10
C GLU A 82 32.89 -6.43 -10.47
N HIS A 83 33.08 -7.26 -11.50
CA HIS A 83 34.39 -7.64 -12.00
C HIS A 83 35.18 -6.41 -12.51
N TRP A 84 34.54 -5.53 -13.26
CA TRP A 84 35.20 -4.37 -13.90
C TRP A 84 35.35 -3.17 -12.97
N VAL A 85 34.50 -3.01 -11.95
CA VAL A 85 34.59 -1.91 -10.99
C VAL A 85 35.70 -2.12 -9.94
N LYS A 86 36.13 -3.35 -9.72
CA LYS A 86 37.19 -3.70 -8.75
C LYS A 86 38.62 -3.69 -9.34
N GLN A 87 38.77 -3.42 -10.63
CA GLN A 87 40.07 -3.13 -11.27
C GLN A 87 40.42 -1.66 -11.13
#